data_AF-A0AAN0NLE9-F1
#
_entry.id   AF-A0AAN0NLE9-F1
#
_cell.length_a   1.000
_cell.length_b   1.000
_cell.length_c   1.000
_cell.angle_alpha   90.00
_cell.angle_beta   90.00
_cell.angle_gamma   90.00
#
_symmetry.space_group_name_H-M   'P 1'
#
loop_
_entity.id
_entity.type
_entity.pdbx_description
1 polymer ?
#
loop_
_entity_poly.entity_id
_entity_poly.type
_entity_poly.pdbx_seq_one_letter_code
_entity_poly.pdbx_strand_id
1 'polypeptide(L)'
;MKLTATTSPRSSANLSNSQHPHRKWLIGVPMAFALGTGLYALADTRSGVHLVFSTFGIGEYTETRPHERADAPLAATPRTVAATVLPLPSKVLQPSGISWDAASGRFALVTDQADLFILPSDLSGVQDATVVQAGPLLLRQGHTETVTMADGAIYIAGGHSHIKQWSYLDEAWQEGDVIPFADALSPDGDIMAMAVDPTGRTLFYADEGGNLNAVDLVAQSQTQLVLEGATKDGRTLSEYTITGLSYADGTLYALTSYHHNILAIDPASGVIEDAWALQGIKDPSGLAVRAGEAFVTVDHEYTEPAPGLQVFALSRPDRS
;
A
#
# COMPACT_ATOMS: atom_id res chain seq x y z
N MET A 1 -47.44 10.37 88.34
CA MET A 1 -46.58 9.18 88.44
C MET A 1 -45.46 9.34 87.42
N LYS A 2 -44.22 9.35 87.93
CA LYS A 2 -42.90 9.25 87.27
C LYS A 2 -42.55 10.15 86.08
N LEU A 3 -41.81 11.20 86.45
CA LEU A 3 -40.70 11.81 85.70
C LEU A 3 -39.73 10.75 85.15
N THR A 4 -39.22 10.97 83.94
CA THR A 4 -37.85 10.56 83.60
C THR A 4 -37.30 11.51 82.54
N ALA A 5 -36.38 12.37 83.00
CA ALA A 5 -35.53 13.20 82.17
C ALA A 5 -34.34 12.37 81.71
N THR A 6 -34.01 12.43 80.42
CA THR A 6 -32.76 11.87 79.90
C THR A 6 -32.02 12.97 79.16
N THR A 7 -31.05 13.56 79.85
CA THR A 7 -30.06 14.48 79.30
C THR A 7 -29.05 13.70 78.45
N SER A 8 -28.91 14.07 77.18
CA SER A 8 -27.84 13.57 76.31
C SER A 8 -26.61 14.49 76.38
N PRO A 9 -25.38 13.96 76.32
CA PRO A 9 -24.17 14.74 76.53
C PRO A 9 -23.77 15.55 75.28
N ARG A 10 -23.31 16.78 75.52
CA ARG A 10 -22.56 17.59 74.56
C ARG A 10 -21.28 16.85 74.18
N SER A 11 -21.21 16.41 72.92
CA SER A 11 -19.97 16.01 72.27
C SER A 11 -19.21 17.26 71.85
N SER A 12 -18.01 17.41 72.40
CA SER A 12 -17.03 18.45 72.08
C SER A 12 -16.53 18.30 70.65
N ALA A 13 -16.69 19.36 69.86
CA ALA A 13 -16.11 19.52 68.54
C ALA A 13 -14.57 19.47 68.62
N ASN A 14 -13.98 18.37 68.14
CA ASN A 14 -12.57 18.31 67.78
C ASN A 14 -12.43 18.72 66.30
N LEU A 15 -12.11 20.00 66.08
CA LEU A 15 -11.58 20.49 64.81
C LEU A 15 -10.10 20.07 64.71
N SER A 16 -9.84 18.84 64.28
CA SER A 16 -8.49 18.43 63.89
C SER A 16 -8.26 18.82 62.42
N ASN A 17 -7.48 19.88 62.25
CA ASN A 17 -6.64 20.23 61.10
C ASN A 17 -6.50 19.09 60.04
N SER A 18 -7.31 19.12 58.98
CA SER A 18 -7.08 18.31 57.79
C SER A 18 -5.99 18.99 56.95
N GLN A 19 -4.74 18.58 57.17
CA GLN A 19 -3.63 18.95 56.30
C GLN A 19 -3.91 18.48 54.87
N HIS A 20 -3.85 19.42 53.94
CA HIS A 20 -4.14 19.30 52.52
C HIS A 20 -3.49 18.07 51.82
N PRO A 21 -4.28 17.15 51.23
CA PRO A 21 -3.77 16.14 50.31
C PRO A 21 -3.92 16.61 48.84
N HIS A 22 -3.42 17.79 48.48
CA HIS A 22 -3.56 18.31 47.10
C HIS A 22 -2.24 18.47 46.32
N ARG A 23 -1.09 18.13 46.90
CA ARG A 23 0.21 18.32 46.21
C ARG A 23 0.70 17.14 45.36
N LYS A 24 0.15 15.93 45.50
CA LYS A 24 0.59 14.77 44.70
C LYS A 24 -0.02 14.72 43.28
N TRP A 25 -1.14 15.41 43.05
CA TRP A 25 -1.81 15.45 41.73
C TRP A 25 -1.13 16.41 40.74
N LEU A 26 -0.38 17.41 41.20
CA LEU A 26 0.23 18.42 40.34
C LEU A 26 1.52 17.97 39.62
N ILE A 27 2.16 16.89 40.07
CA ILE A 27 3.38 16.35 39.44
C ILE A 27 3.08 15.16 38.51
N GLY A 28 2.02 14.40 38.78
CA GLY A 28 1.65 13.23 37.97
C GLY A 28 1.14 13.59 36.56
N VAL A 29 0.38 14.68 36.43
CA VAL A 29 -0.25 15.08 35.16
C VAL A 29 0.78 15.54 34.11
N PRO A 30 1.77 16.40 34.42
CA PRO A 30 2.80 16.79 33.44
C PRO A 30 3.67 15.61 32.98
N MET A 31 3.98 14.66 33.87
CA MET A 31 4.80 13.50 33.54
C MET A 31 4.04 12.52 32.63
N ALA A 32 2.76 12.27 32.90
CA ALA A 32 1.92 11.46 32.03
C ALA A 32 1.74 12.11 30.64
N PHE A 33 1.61 13.44 30.58
CA PHE A 33 1.54 14.17 29.32
C PHE A 33 2.85 14.13 28.53
N ALA A 34 3.99 14.29 29.20
CA ALA A 34 5.31 14.18 28.58
C ALA A 34 5.58 12.76 28.03
N LEU A 35 5.17 11.73 28.77
CA LEU A 35 5.26 10.33 28.31
C LEU A 35 4.32 10.07 27.13
N GLY A 36 3.07 10.54 27.20
CA GLY A 36 2.11 10.38 26.11
C GLY A 36 2.54 11.08 24.82
N THR A 37 3.04 12.31 24.91
CA THR A 37 3.57 13.05 23.75
C THR A 37 4.86 12.43 23.20
N GLY A 38 5.74 11.93 24.06
CA GLY A 38 6.92 11.19 23.63
C GLY A 38 6.59 9.90 22.89
N LEU A 39 5.63 9.12 23.40
CA LEU A 39 5.15 7.89 22.75
C LEU A 39 4.46 8.18 21.42
N TYR A 40 3.64 9.23 21.36
CA TYR A 40 3.00 9.64 20.11
C TYR A 40 4.05 10.06 19.06
N ALA A 41 5.04 10.88 19.44
CA ALA A 41 6.12 11.27 18.53
C ALA A 41 6.93 10.07 18.04
N LEU A 42 7.13 9.04 18.87
CA LEU A 42 7.75 7.78 18.43
C LEU A 42 6.84 7.02 17.45
N ALA A 43 5.53 6.99 17.70
CA ALA A 43 4.58 6.33 16.81
C ALA A 43 4.34 7.08 15.49
N ASP A 44 4.71 8.36 15.40
CA ASP A 44 4.38 9.24 14.27
C ASP A 44 5.60 9.68 13.44
N THR A 45 6.80 9.20 13.79
CA THR A 45 8.03 9.51 13.03
C THR A 45 8.66 8.24 12.50
N ARG A 46 9.28 8.31 11.31
CA ARG A 46 10.00 7.17 10.69
C ARG A 46 11.03 6.56 11.63
N SER A 47 11.84 7.40 12.28
CA SER A 47 12.84 6.94 13.24
C SER A 47 12.23 6.28 14.48
N GLY A 48 11.08 6.78 14.94
CA GLY A 48 10.37 6.19 16.07
C GLY A 48 9.71 4.86 15.71
N VAL A 49 9.07 4.75 14.53
CA VAL A 49 8.51 3.49 14.02
C VAL A 49 9.61 2.46 13.83
N HIS A 50 10.72 2.82 13.18
CA HIS A 50 11.87 1.93 13.02
C HIS A 50 12.44 1.48 14.38
N LEU A 51 12.53 2.37 15.38
CA LEU A 51 12.96 2.01 16.72
C LEU A 51 12.01 1.02 17.39
N VAL A 52 10.69 1.24 17.29
CA VAL A 52 9.68 0.32 17.81
C VAL A 52 9.83 -1.05 17.13
N PHE A 53 9.88 -1.08 15.80
CA PHE A 53 10.02 -2.30 15.00
C PHE A 53 11.27 -3.10 15.37
N SER A 54 12.44 -2.46 15.37
CA SER A 54 13.70 -3.10 15.78
C SER A 54 13.72 -3.55 17.24
N THR A 55 13.12 -2.79 18.16
CA THR A 55 13.09 -3.14 19.59
C THR A 55 12.23 -4.37 19.86
N PHE A 56 11.11 -4.51 19.14
CA PHE A 56 10.16 -5.59 19.34
C PHE A 56 10.31 -6.74 18.33
N GLY A 57 11.27 -6.66 17.40
CA GLY A 57 11.41 -7.64 16.31
C GLY A 57 10.20 -7.67 15.38
N ILE A 58 9.45 -6.57 15.31
CA ILE A 58 8.31 -6.40 14.39
C ILE A 58 8.91 -5.85 13.10
N GLY A 59 8.85 -6.60 12.01
CA GLY A 59 9.39 -6.14 10.72
C GLY A 59 10.86 -6.52 10.46
N GLU A 60 11.59 -7.10 11.43
CA GLU A 60 12.73 -7.95 11.09
C GLU A 60 12.18 -9.25 10.49
N TYR A 61 11.72 -9.15 9.23
CA TYR A 61 11.70 -10.30 8.35
C TYR A 61 13.16 -10.73 8.21
N THR A 62 13.62 -11.58 9.12
CA THR A 62 14.84 -12.36 8.92
C THR A 62 14.80 -12.88 7.48
N GLU A 63 15.72 -12.36 6.65
CA GLU A 63 15.86 -12.50 5.19
C GLU A 63 15.86 -13.97 4.74
N THR A 64 14.74 -14.65 4.94
CA THR A 64 14.42 -15.98 4.43
C THR A 64 13.39 -15.86 3.33
N ARG A 65 13.06 -14.64 2.88
CA ARG A 65 12.50 -14.45 1.54
C ARG A 65 13.51 -15.12 0.60
N PRO A 66 13.12 -16.21 -0.11
CA PRO A 66 14.04 -16.90 -0.98
C PRO A 66 14.65 -15.86 -1.91
N HIS A 67 15.98 -15.75 -1.89
CA HIS A 67 16.73 -14.87 -2.76
C HIS A 67 16.15 -14.91 -4.18
N GLU A 68 16.14 -13.74 -4.84
CA GLU A 68 15.80 -13.56 -6.25
C GLU A 68 15.91 -14.88 -7.03
N ARG A 69 14.77 -15.40 -7.48
CA ARG A 69 14.76 -16.62 -8.27
C ARG A 69 15.06 -16.23 -9.71
N ALA A 70 16.36 -16.19 -10.01
CA ALA A 70 16.89 -15.90 -11.34
C ALA A 70 16.31 -16.80 -12.45
N ASP A 71 15.67 -17.93 -12.09
CA ASP A 71 15.03 -18.87 -12.99
C ASP A 71 13.50 -18.79 -12.94
N ALA A 72 12.94 -17.86 -13.73
CA ALA A 72 11.49 -17.70 -13.94
C ALA A 72 10.84 -18.93 -14.61
N PRO A 73 9.57 -19.25 -14.33
CA PRO A 73 8.90 -20.44 -14.86
C PRO A 73 8.67 -20.41 -16.39
N LEU A 74 8.66 -19.24 -17.03
CA LEU A 74 8.50 -19.12 -18.49
C LEU A 74 9.72 -19.65 -19.26
N ALA A 75 9.48 -20.28 -20.41
CA ALA A 75 10.51 -20.89 -21.24
C ALA A 75 11.47 -19.88 -21.90
N ALA A 76 10.95 -18.72 -22.32
CA ALA A 76 11.72 -17.65 -22.93
C ALA A 76 11.33 -16.30 -22.31
N THR A 77 12.32 -15.59 -21.77
CA THR A 77 12.10 -14.28 -21.17
C THR A 77 13.34 -13.43 -21.42
N PRO A 78 13.32 -12.50 -22.41
CA PRO A 78 14.44 -11.59 -22.64
C PRO A 78 14.75 -10.79 -21.37
N ARG A 79 16.04 -10.59 -21.12
CA ARG A 79 16.51 -9.74 -20.03
C ARG A 79 16.44 -8.27 -20.45
N THR A 80 16.00 -7.42 -19.55
CA THR A 80 15.99 -5.97 -19.71
C THR A 80 16.61 -5.28 -18.49
N VAL A 81 17.30 -4.17 -18.71
CA VAL A 81 17.91 -3.35 -17.66
C VAL A 81 17.18 -2.01 -17.61
N ALA A 82 17.20 -1.35 -16.46
CA ALA A 82 16.64 -0.01 -16.36
C ALA A 82 17.38 0.94 -17.31
N ALA A 83 16.63 1.62 -18.16
CA ALA A 83 17.15 2.65 -19.06
C ALA A 83 17.54 3.92 -18.28
N THR A 84 16.79 4.23 -17.22
CA THR A 84 17.06 5.35 -16.32
C THR A 84 16.41 5.11 -14.95
N VAL A 85 16.82 5.91 -13.97
CA VAL A 85 16.18 6.01 -12.65
C VAL A 85 15.73 7.46 -12.49
N LEU A 86 14.43 7.65 -12.34
CA LEU A 86 13.85 8.98 -12.12
C LEU A 86 13.74 9.25 -10.62
N PRO A 87 14.24 10.39 -10.12
CA PRO A 87 14.07 10.73 -8.71
C PRO A 87 12.59 10.98 -8.41
N LEU A 88 12.11 10.43 -7.29
CA LEU A 88 10.81 10.80 -6.75
C LEU A 88 10.94 12.09 -5.91
N PRO A 89 9.88 12.91 -5.80
CA PRO A 89 9.87 14.03 -4.88
C PRO A 89 10.19 13.57 -3.46
N SER A 90 10.99 14.34 -2.70
CA SER A 90 11.48 13.93 -1.38
C SER A 90 10.40 13.69 -0.31
N LYS A 91 9.15 14.08 -0.60
CA LYS A 91 7.98 13.81 0.24
C LYS A 91 7.42 12.40 0.05
N VAL A 92 7.70 11.76 -1.09
CA VAL A 92 7.26 10.40 -1.40
C VAL A 92 8.25 9.44 -0.77
N LEU A 93 7.80 8.71 0.24
CA LEU A 93 8.60 7.76 1.02
C LEU A 93 7.90 6.41 1.00
N GLN A 94 8.65 5.32 0.82
CA GLN A 94 8.15 3.94 0.73
C GLN A 94 6.99 3.76 -0.27
N PRO A 95 7.24 4.00 -1.57
CA PRO A 95 6.22 3.83 -2.59
C PRO A 95 5.84 2.34 -2.73
N SER A 96 4.54 2.05 -2.65
CA SER A 96 4.00 0.69 -2.77
C SER A 96 3.31 0.51 -4.11
N GLY A 97 2.34 1.38 -4.43
CA GLY A 97 1.59 1.35 -5.67
C GLY A 97 1.83 2.58 -6.55
N ILE A 98 1.78 2.40 -7.86
CA ILE A 98 1.82 3.51 -8.83
C ILE A 98 0.89 3.20 -10.01
N SER A 99 0.24 4.23 -10.55
CA SER A 99 -0.61 4.14 -11.73
C SER A 99 -0.40 5.36 -12.63
N TRP A 100 -0.51 5.16 -13.94
CA TRP A 100 -0.48 6.22 -14.94
C TRP A 100 -1.88 6.41 -15.51
N ASP A 101 -2.34 7.65 -15.55
CA ASP A 101 -3.57 8.02 -16.26
C ASP A 101 -3.23 8.81 -17.53
N ALA A 102 -3.54 8.22 -18.67
CA ALA A 102 -3.33 8.84 -19.96
C ALA A 102 -4.24 10.07 -20.18
N ALA A 103 -5.42 10.12 -19.55
CA ALA A 103 -6.37 11.21 -19.75
C ALA A 103 -5.89 12.51 -19.08
N SER A 104 -5.43 12.43 -17.83
CA SER A 104 -4.89 13.59 -17.12
C SER A 104 -3.39 13.82 -17.35
N GLY A 105 -2.67 12.82 -17.84
CA GLY A 105 -1.21 12.88 -18.03
C GLY A 105 -0.46 12.91 -16.70
N ARG A 106 -0.96 12.20 -15.68
CA ARG A 106 -0.43 12.23 -14.31
C ARG A 106 -0.20 10.83 -13.78
N PHE A 107 0.67 10.74 -12.78
CA PHE A 107 0.78 9.54 -11.95
C PHE A 107 -0.06 9.71 -10.68
N ALA A 108 -0.71 8.63 -10.27
CA ALA A 108 -1.15 8.43 -8.89
C ALA A 108 -0.16 7.46 -8.23
N LEU A 109 0.28 7.77 -7.02
CA LEU A 109 1.22 6.94 -6.27
C LEU A 109 0.73 6.83 -4.83
N VAL A 110 0.75 5.63 -4.29
CA VAL A 110 0.51 5.37 -2.87
C VAL A 110 1.76 4.84 -2.19
N THR A 111 1.80 5.01 -0.87
CA THR A 111 2.90 4.55 -0.03
C THR A 111 2.40 3.57 1.02
N ASP A 112 3.33 2.79 1.56
CA ASP A 112 3.08 1.95 2.74
C ASP A 112 2.56 2.76 3.93
N GLN A 113 2.85 4.06 3.95
CA GLN A 113 2.41 4.98 4.99
C GLN A 113 0.94 5.40 4.80
N ALA A 114 0.22 4.85 3.82
CA ALA A 114 -1.14 5.23 3.47
C ALA A 114 -1.25 6.72 3.08
N ASP A 115 -0.29 7.22 2.31
CA ASP A 115 -0.39 8.52 1.64
C ASP A 115 -0.66 8.30 0.14
N LEU A 116 -1.49 9.17 -0.44
CA LEU A 116 -1.74 9.28 -1.87
C LEU A 116 -1.06 10.56 -2.39
N PHE A 117 -0.33 10.43 -3.49
CA PHE A 117 0.29 11.54 -4.20
C PHE A 117 -0.17 11.58 -5.66
N ILE A 118 -0.49 12.78 -6.14
CA ILE A 118 -0.67 13.06 -7.57
C ILE A 118 0.59 13.77 -8.07
N LEU A 119 1.24 13.17 -9.06
CA LEU A 119 2.52 13.62 -9.60
C LEU A 119 2.38 14.00 -11.08
N PRO A 120 3.10 15.04 -11.55
CA PRO A 120 3.16 15.36 -12.96
C PRO A 120 3.90 14.26 -13.75
N SER A 121 3.74 14.26 -15.07
CA SER A 121 4.36 13.27 -15.97
C SER A 121 5.89 13.18 -15.92
N ASP A 122 6.55 14.25 -15.48
CA ASP A 122 8.01 14.37 -15.35
C ASP A 122 8.51 14.20 -13.90
N LEU A 123 7.60 13.93 -12.96
CA LEU A 123 7.89 13.75 -11.53
C LEU A 123 8.59 14.95 -10.87
N SER A 124 8.49 16.15 -11.46
CA SER A 124 9.21 17.34 -10.99
C SER A 124 8.79 17.84 -9.60
N GLY A 125 7.69 17.32 -9.06
CA GLY A 125 7.14 17.72 -7.77
C GLY A 125 5.86 16.96 -7.42
N VAL A 126 5.15 17.45 -6.40
CA VAL A 126 3.86 16.92 -5.95
C VAL A 126 2.79 17.94 -6.32
N GLN A 127 1.78 17.52 -7.11
CA GLN A 127 0.63 18.36 -7.44
C GLN A 127 -0.41 18.33 -6.33
N ASP A 128 -0.64 17.16 -5.75
CA ASP A 128 -1.58 16.96 -4.64
C ASP A 128 -1.09 15.83 -3.73
N ALA A 129 -1.47 15.89 -2.46
CA ALA A 129 -1.14 14.89 -1.44
C ALA A 129 -2.30 14.73 -0.46
N THR A 130 -2.71 13.48 -0.21
CA THR A 130 -3.83 13.14 0.68
C THR A 130 -3.43 11.99 1.60
N VAL A 131 -3.77 12.10 2.88
CA VAL A 131 -3.63 10.98 3.83
C VAL A 131 -4.83 10.06 3.64
N VAL A 132 -4.58 8.83 3.16
CA VAL A 132 -5.62 7.83 2.86
C VAL A 132 -6.18 7.23 4.15
N GLN A 133 -5.32 7.04 5.16
CA GLN A 133 -5.72 6.51 6.47
C GLN A 133 -5.18 7.40 7.58
N ALA A 134 -6.07 7.98 8.38
CA ALA A 134 -5.68 8.81 9.51
C ALA A 134 -5.10 7.96 10.67
N GLY A 135 -4.20 8.55 11.44
CA GLY A 135 -3.61 7.94 12.63
C GLY A 135 -2.09 8.12 12.70
N PRO A 136 -1.45 7.71 13.80
CA PRO A 136 0.00 7.65 13.90
C PRO A 136 0.58 6.76 12.79
N LEU A 137 1.75 7.13 12.26
CA LEU A 137 2.47 6.37 11.24
C LEU A 137 2.57 4.86 11.54
N LEU A 138 2.84 4.49 12.81
CA LEU A 138 2.92 3.11 13.28
C LEU A 138 1.65 2.29 12.99
N LEU A 139 0.48 2.93 12.97
CA LEU A 139 -0.82 2.30 12.72
C LEU A 139 -1.28 2.41 11.27
N ARG A 140 -0.49 3.05 10.41
CA ARG A 140 -0.80 3.23 8.99
C ARG A 140 0.04 2.31 8.12
N GLN A 141 1.20 1.88 8.61
CA GLN A 141 2.13 1.12 7.82
C GLN A 141 1.59 -0.22 7.31
N GLY A 142 1.85 -0.51 6.03
CA GLY A 142 1.54 -1.80 5.39
C GLY A 142 0.04 -2.01 5.14
N HIS A 143 -0.76 -0.95 5.24
CA HIS A 143 -2.21 -1.04 4.96
C HIS A 143 -2.56 -0.70 3.52
N THR A 144 -1.67 -0.06 2.78
CA THR A 144 -1.90 0.40 1.40
C THR A 144 -0.81 -0.13 0.49
N GLU A 145 -1.19 -1.02 -0.42
CA GLU A 145 -0.26 -1.71 -1.32
C GLU A 145 -0.36 -1.18 -2.74
N THR A 146 -1.55 -0.76 -3.17
CA THR A 146 -1.79 -0.50 -4.58
C THR A 146 -2.80 0.60 -4.86
N VAL A 147 -2.62 1.24 -6.02
CA VAL A 147 -3.47 2.31 -6.53
C VAL A 147 -3.68 2.15 -8.02
N THR A 148 -4.89 2.44 -8.49
CA THR A 148 -5.16 2.59 -9.92
C THR A 148 -6.10 3.75 -10.20
N MET A 149 -6.03 4.33 -11.39
CA MET A 149 -6.80 5.53 -11.76
C MET A 149 -7.46 5.34 -13.12
N ALA A 150 -8.76 5.63 -13.21
CA ALA A 150 -9.50 5.76 -14.46
C ALA A 150 -10.68 6.72 -14.31
N ASP A 151 -11.00 7.42 -15.39
CA ASP A 151 -12.17 8.32 -15.50
C ASP A 151 -12.29 9.32 -14.33
N GLY A 152 -11.15 9.84 -13.87
CA GLY A 152 -11.09 10.81 -12.77
C GLY A 152 -11.35 10.21 -11.37
N ALA A 153 -11.54 8.90 -11.25
CA ALA A 153 -11.61 8.18 -9.99
C ALA A 153 -10.27 7.50 -9.67
N ILE A 154 -9.96 7.41 -8.38
CA ILE A 154 -8.81 6.66 -7.87
C ILE A 154 -9.33 5.48 -7.06
N TYR A 155 -8.70 4.32 -7.22
CA TYR A 155 -9.01 3.11 -6.47
C TYR A 155 -7.79 2.74 -5.65
N ILE A 156 -7.97 2.50 -4.35
CA ILE A 156 -6.90 2.18 -3.41
C ILE A 156 -7.26 0.91 -2.65
N ALA A 157 -6.28 0.02 -2.47
CA ALA A 157 -6.40 -1.20 -1.70
C ALA A 157 -5.07 -1.60 -1.04
N GLY A 158 -5.11 -2.62 -0.18
CA GLY A 158 -3.96 -3.18 0.51
C GLY A 158 -4.37 -4.25 1.51
N GLY A 159 -3.87 -4.16 2.75
CA GLY A 159 -4.09 -5.09 3.88
C GLY A 159 -5.53 -5.25 4.38
N HIS A 160 -6.50 -4.78 3.61
CA HIS A 160 -7.91 -4.95 3.88
C HIS A 160 -8.57 -5.47 2.62
N SER A 161 -9.41 -6.49 2.75
CA SER A 161 -10.14 -7.18 1.68
C SER A 161 -11.22 -6.33 0.99
N HIS A 162 -10.96 -5.05 0.78
CA HIS A 162 -11.83 -4.11 0.09
C HIS A 162 -11.05 -3.11 -0.76
N ILE A 163 -11.68 -2.69 -1.85
CA ILE A 163 -11.19 -1.59 -2.70
C ILE A 163 -12.01 -0.36 -2.36
N LYS A 164 -11.33 0.75 -2.05
CA LYS A 164 -11.97 2.05 -1.83
C LYS A 164 -11.88 2.88 -3.09
N GLN A 165 -13.01 3.43 -3.54
CA GLN A 165 -13.02 4.45 -4.58
C GLN A 165 -12.85 5.83 -3.95
N TRP A 166 -12.09 6.71 -4.61
CA TRP A 166 -11.82 8.08 -4.23
C TRP A 166 -12.17 9.00 -5.39
N SER A 167 -12.75 10.15 -5.07
CA SER A 167 -13.15 11.16 -6.05
C SER A 167 -12.60 12.52 -5.67
N TYR A 168 -12.27 13.35 -6.67
CA TYR A 168 -11.80 14.71 -6.43
C TYR A 168 -12.99 15.66 -6.33
N LEU A 169 -13.30 16.10 -5.11
CA LEU A 169 -14.46 16.94 -4.78
C LEU A 169 -14.03 18.07 -3.85
N ASP A 170 -14.54 19.28 -4.09
CA ASP A 170 -14.22 20.47 -3.28
C ASP A 170 -12.70 20.71 -3.09
N GLU A 171 -11.95 20.57 -4.18
CA GLU A 171 -10.48 20.76 -4.24
C GLU A 171 -9.67 19.73 -3.41
N ALA A 172 -10.27 18.61 -3.02
CA ALA A 172 -9.59 17.54 -2.29
C ALA A 172 -10.03 16.14 -2.76
N TRP A 173 -9.15 15.15 -2.61
CA TRP A 173 -9.55 13.74 -2.74
C TRP A 173 -10.36 13.32 -1.52
N GLN A 174 -11.53 12.76 -1.77
CA GLN A 174 -12.43 12.27 -0.74
C GLN A 174 -12.68 10.78 -0.95
N GLU A 175 -12.65 10.04 0.16
CA GLU A 175 -13.02 8.63 0.20
C GLU A 175 -14.51 8.50 -0.14
N GLY A 176 -14.81 7.67 -1.12
CA GLY A 176 -16.16 7.28 -1.52
C GLY A 176 -16.53 5.89 -1.00
N ASP A 177 -17.43 5.23 -1.72
CA ASP A 177 -17.92 3.91 -1.35
C ASP A 177 -16.87 2.81 -1.55
N VAL A 178 -17.01 1.74 -0.77
CA VAL A 178 -16.31 0.48 -0.99
C VAL A 178 -16.92 -0.21 -2.22
N ILE A 179 -16.09 -0.68 -3.14
CA ILE A 179 -16.56 -1.47 -4.27
C ILE A 179 -17.07 -2.82 -3.73
N PRO A 180 -18.37 -3.15 -3.93
CA PRO A 180 -18.91 -4.42 -3.51
C PRO A 180 -18.44 -5.54 -4.45
N PHE A 181 -18.01 -6.66 -3.86
CA PHE A 181 -17.74 -7.90 -4.60
C PHE A 181 -18.92 -8.86 -4.43
N ALA A 182 -19.30 -9.58 -5.50
CA ALA A 182 -20.37 -10.59 -5.45
C ALA A 182 -20.07 -11.70 -4.44
N ASP A 183 -18.80 -12.12 -4.35
CA ASP A 183 -18.25 -12.94 -3.31
C ASP A 183 -17.18 -12.11 -2.61
N ALA A 184 -17.18 -12.04 -1.28
CA ALA A 184 -16.14 -11.33 -0.55
C ALA A 184 -14.76 -11.84 -1.03
N LEU A 185 -13.81 -10.92 -1.25
CA LEU A 185 -12.41 -11.30 -1.40
C LEU A 185 -12.06 -12.30 -0.31
N SER A 186 -11.17 -13.25 -0.61
CA SER A 186 -10.71 -14.22 0.38
C SER A 186 -10.46 -13.47 1.70
N PRO A 187 -11.12 -13.82 2.82
CA PRO A 187 -11.04 -13.03 4.04
C PRO A 187 -9.61 -12.87 4.57
N ASP A 188 -8.68 -13.68 4.06
CA ASP A 188 -7.27 -13.70 4.41
C ASP A 188 -6.34 -13.17 3.29
N GLY A 189 -6.88 -12.61 2.19
CA GLY A 189 -6.07 -12.21 1.01
C GLY A 189 -5.94 -10.70 0.88
N ASP A 190 -4.72 -10.19 1.08
CA ASP A 190 -4.38 -8.80 0.79
C ASP A 190 -4.39 -8.54 -0.72
N ILE A 191 -4.91 -7.39 -1.14
CA ILE A 191 -4.83 -6.97 -2.54
C ILE A 191 -3.47 -6.32 -2.75
N MET A 192 -2.61 -6.98 -3.52
CA MET A 192 -1.23 -6.55 -3.76
C MET A 192 -1.12 -5.61 -4.96
N ALA A 193 -1.98 -5.78 -5.96
CA ALA A 193 -1.88 -5.03 -7.21
C ALA A 193 -3.24 -4.77 -7.85
N MET A 194 -3.41 -3.61 -8.49
CA MET A 194 -4.62 -3.26 -9.24
C MET A 194 -4.31 -2.55 -10.56
N ALA A 195 -5.13 -2.82 -11.56
CA ALA A 195 -5.23 -2.04 -12.79
C ALA A 195 -6.69 -1.89 -13.19
N VAL A 196 -7.06 -0.77 -13.79
CA VAL A 196 -8.39 -0.57 -14.36
C VAL A 196 -8.27 -0.32 -15.85
N ASP A 197 -9.19 -0.86 -16.63
CA ASP A 197 -9.22 -0.61 -18.06
C ASP A 197 -9.58 0.85 -18.37
N PRO A 198 -9.26 1.39 -19.56
CA PRO A 198 -9.51 2.79 -19.89
C PRO A 198 -11.00 3.16 -19.92
N THR A 199 -11.90 2.17 -20.00
CA THR A 199 -13.34 2.41 -19.94
C THR A 199 -13.87 2.58 -18.52
N GLY A 200 -13.04 2.30 -17.50
CA GLY A 200 -13.44 2.33 -16.09
C GLY A 200 -14.45 1.23 -15.74
N ARG A 201 -14.57 0.19 -16.56
CA ARG A 201 -15.56 -0.87 -16.39
C ARG A 201 -14.96 -2.11 -15.75
N THR A 202 -13.75 -2.47 -16.12
CA THR A 202 -13.10 -3.68 -15.62
C THR A 202 -11.90 -3.33 -14.77
N LEU A 203 -11.98 -3.70 -13.49
CA LEU A 203 -10.85 -3.64 -12.56
C LEU A 203 -10.22 -5.03 -12.47
N PHE A 204 -8.92 -5.10 -12.72
CA PHE A 204 -8.09 -6.26 -12.48
C PHE A 204 -7.38 -6.10 -11.14
N TYR A 205 -7.32 -7.17 -10.36
CA TYR A 205 -6.52 -7.17 -9.14
C TYR A 205 -5.82 -8.50 -8.93
N ALA A 206 -4.66 -8.45 -8.28
CA ALA A 206 -3.95 -9.62 -7.79
C ALA A 206 -3.94 -9.64 -6.27
N ASP A 207 -4.13 -10.83 -5.69
CA ASP A 207 -4.06 -11.05 -4.24
C ASP A 207 -2.75 -11.73 -3.81
N GLU A 208 -2.47 -11.71 -2.51
CA GLU A 208 -1.29 -12.36 -1.91
C GLU A 208 -1.24 -13.88 -2.19
N GLY A 209 -2.39 -14.50 -2.43
CA GLY A 209 -2.53 -15.91 -2.83
C GLY A 209 -2.06 -16.21 -4.26
N GLY A 210 -1.70 -15.18 -5.03
CA GLY A 210 -1.27 -15.30 -6.42
C GLY A 210 -2.43 -15.42 -7.42
N ASN A 211 -3.68 -15.15 -7.00
CA ASN A 211 -4.80 -15.12 -7.92
C ASN A 211 -4.83 -13.79 -8.66
N LEU A 212 -5.05 -13.84 -9.97
CA LEU A 212 -5.39 -12.68 -10.78
C LEU A 212 -6.89 -12.72 -11.09
N ASN A 213 -7.59 -11.63 -10.84
CA ASN A 213 -9.04 -11.55 -10.97
C ASN A 213 -9.43 -10.33 -11.81
N ALA A 214 -10.57 -10.42 -12.48
CA ALA A 214 -11.23 -9.33 -13.17
C ALA A 214 -12.62 -9.10 -12.58
N VAL A 215 -12.95 -7.83 -12.33
CA VAL A 215 -14.21 -7.38 -11.75
C VAL A 215 -14.88 -6.44 -12.73
N ASP A 216 -16.09 -6.77 -13.17
CA ASP A 216 -16.97 -5.80 -13.86
C ASP A 216 -17.59 -4.89 -12.79
N LEU A 217 -17.16 -3.64 -12.75
CA LEU A 217 -17.58 -2.65 -11.74
C LEU A 217 -19.07 -2.28 -11.86
N VAL A 218 -19.69 -2.49 -13.03
CA VAL A 218 -21.10 -2.21 -13.28
C VAL A 218 -21.97 -3.41 -12.93
N ALA A 219 -21.58 -4.59 -13.40
CA ALA A 219 -22.30 -5.84 -13.14
C ALA A 219 -22.01 -6.41 -11.74
N GLN A 220 -20.98 -5.90 -11.07
CA GLN A 220 -20.47 -6.37 -9.78
C GLN A 220 -20.15 -7.86 -9.78
N SER A 221 -19.74 -8.38 -10.94
CA SER A 221 -19.36 -9.78 -11.13
C SER A 221 -17.85 -9.93 -11.17
N GLN A 222 -17.35 -11.01 -10.58
CA GLN A 222 -15.93 -11.34 -10.58
C GLN A 222 -15.67 -12.61 -11.39
N THR A 223 -14.50 -12.67 -12.02
CA THR A 223 -13.97 -13.89 -12.65
C THR A 223 -12.47 -13.98 -12.41
N GLN A 224 -11.99 -15.17 -12.05
CA GLN A 224 -10.57 -15.44 -11.97
C GLN A 224 -9.97 -15.54 -13.37
N LEU A 225 -8.90 -14.80 -13.63
CA LEU A 225 -8.12 -14.86 -14.85
C LEU A 225 -6.97 -15.86 -14.64
N VAL A 226 -7.07 -17.03 -15.27
CA VAL A 226 -6.04 -18.07 -15.19
C VAL A 226 -4.93 -17.75 -16.19
N LEU A 227 -3.70 -17.62 -15.71
CA LEU A 227 -2.55 -17.36 -16.58
C LEU A 227 -2.23 -18.57 -17.45
N GLU A 228 -2.01 -18.33 -18.74
CA GLU A 228 -1.60 -19.33 -19.73
C GLU A 228 -0.29 -18.92 -20.40
N GLY A 229 0.57 -19.89 -20.72
CA GLY A 229 1.86 -19.63 -21.36
C GLY A 229 2.78 -20.84 -21.39
N ALA A 230 3.82 -20.79 -22.22
CA ALA A 230 4.80 -21.86 -22.33
C ALA A 230 5.78 -21.83 -21.15
N THR A 231 5.69 -22.82 -20.25
CA THR A 231 6.59 -22.97 -19.10
C THR A 231 7.75 -23.91 -19.39
N LYS A 232 8.79 -23.81 -18.56
CA LYS A 232 9.87 -24.81 -18.48
C LYS A 232 9.34 -26.11 -17.87
N ASP A 233 9.99 -27.22 -18.18
CA ASP A 233 9.63 -28.54 -17.65
C ASP A 233 9.55 -28.54 -16.11
N GLY A 234 8.42 -29.01 -15.59
CA GLY A 234 8.17 -29.11 -14.15
C GLY A 234 7.89 -27.77 -13.45
N ARG A 235 7.76 -26.67 -14.18
CA ARG A 235 7.45 -25.34 -13.65
C ARG A 235 6.02 -24.91 -13.99
N THR A 236 5.45 -24.06 -13.14
CA THR A 236 4.07 -23.57 -13.26
C THR A 236 4.01 -22.05 -13.14
N LEU A 237 3.06 -21.42 -13.83
CA LEU A 237 2.81 -19.98 -13.76
C LEU A 237 2.29 -19.54 -12.38
N SER A 238 1.77 -20.47 -11.56
CA SER A 238 1.42 -20.22 -10.17
C SER A 238 2.63 -19.95 -9.26
N GLU A 239 3.85 -20.03 -9.78
CA GLU A 239 5.06 -19.59 -9.06
C GLU A 239 5.22 -18.07 -9.07
N TYR A 240 4.48 -17.35 -9.92
CA TYR A 240 4.49 -15.90 -9.91
C TYR A 240 3.62 -15.36 -8.77
N THR A 241 4.21 -14.45 -7.99
CA THR A 241 3.49 -13.55 -7.11
C THR A 241 3.47 -12.18 -7.78
N ILE A 242 2.27 -11.67 -8.06
CA ILE A 242 2.07 -10.38 -8.74
C ILE A 242 2.04 -9.27 -7.68
N THR A 243 2.88 -8.25 -7.83
CA THR A 243 2.95 -7.09 -6.93
C THR A 243 2.60 -5.78 -7.63
N GLY A 244 2.65 -5.70 -8.96
CA GLY A 244 2.19 -4.53 -9.70
C GLY A 244 1.31 -4.92 -10.88
N LEU A 245 0.31 -4.09 -11.19
CA LEU A 245 -0.53 -4.24 -12.37
C LEU A 245 -0.65 -2.89 -13.08
N SER A 246 -0.66 -2.91 -14.40
CA SER A 246 -0.97 -1.73 -15.21
C SER A 246 -1.71 -2.14 -16.46
N TYR A 247 -2.69 -1.36 -16.89
CA TYR A 247 -3.39 -1.59 -18.16
C TYR A 247 -2.97 -0.52 -19.15
N ALA A 248 -2.43 -0.91 -20.29
CA ALA A 248 -2.05 0.01 -21.35
C ALA A 248 -2.21 -0.64 -22.72
N ASP A 249 -2.71 0.13 -23.70
CA ASP A 249 -2.79 -0.29 -25.11
C ASP A 249 -3.53 -1.63 -25.35
N GLY A 250 -4.51 -1.94 -24.51
CA GLY A 250 -5.29 -3.18 -24.61
C GLY A 250 -4.65 -4.40 -23.92
N THR A 251 -3.49 -4.22 -23.30
CA THR A 251 -2.72 -5.26 -22.62
C THR A 251 -2.74 -5.03 -21.11
N LEU A 252 -2.90 -6.12 -20.36
CA LEU A 252 -2.68 -6.12 -18.92
C LEU A 252 -1.23 -6.48 -18.65
N TYR A 253 -0.49 -5.58 -18.01
CA TYR A 253 0.88 -5.81 -17.59
C TYR A 253 0.92 -6.19 -16.12
N ALA A 254 1.67 -7.24 -15.79
CA ALA A 254 1.87 -7.69 -14.41
C ALA A 254 3.34 -7.73 -14.03
N LEU A 255 3.69 -7.07 -12.93
CA LEU A 255 5.00 -7.10 -12.30
C LEU A 255 5.02 -8.19 -11.22
N THR A 256 6.08 -9.00 -11.19
CA THR A 256 6.23 -10.09 -10.23
C THR A 256 7.37 -9.84 -9.25
N SER A 257 7.18 -10.23 -7.99
CA SER A 257 8.16 -10.00 -6.91
C SER A 257 9.34 -10.96 -7.01
N TYR A 258 9.16 -12.26 -6.82
CA TYR A 258 10.31 -13.18 -6.66
C TYR A 258 11.12 -13.44 -7.93
N HIS A 259 10.51 -13.25 -9.10
CA HIS A 259 11.13 -13.51 -10.39
C HIS A 259 11.49 -12.23 -11.14
N HIS A 260 11.14 -11.06 -10.61
CA HIS A 260 11.40 -9.74 -11.20
C HIS A 260 11.01 -9.70 -12.69
N ASN A 261 9.79 -10.15 -13.02
CA ASN A 261 9.30 -10.12 -14.38
C ASN A 261 8.22 -9.08 -14.58
N ILE A 262 8.17 -8.52 -15.79
CA ILE A 262 6.95 -7.91 -16.32
C ILE A 262 6.36 -8.89 -17.32
N LEU A 263 5.09 -9.22 -17.17
CA LEU A 263 4.31 -10.09 -18.07
C LEU A 263 3.35 -9.22 -18.85
N ALA A 264 3.28 -9.37 -20.18
CA ALA A 264 2.20 -8.82 -20.99
C ALA A 264 1.14 -9.90 -21.17
N ILE A 265 -0.07 -9.65 -20.68
CA ILE A 265 -1.17 -10.60 -20.60
C ILE A 265 -2.33 -10.09 -21.45
N ASP A 266 -2.89 -10.96 -22.28
CA ASP A 266 -4.20 -10.71 -22.91
C ASP A 266 -5.28 -10.74 -21.81
N PRO A 267 -5.93 -9.60 -21.50
CA PRO A 267 -6.88 -9.51 -20.40
C PRO A 267 -8.14 -10.38 -20.60
N ALA A 268 -8.44 -10.81 -21.84
CA ALA A 268 -9.61 -11.63 -22.14
C ALA A 268 -9.37 -13.13 -21.91
N SER A 269 -8.15 -13.60 -22.19
CA SER A 269 -7.81 -15.02 -22.16
C SER A 269 -6.86 -15.43 -21.06
N GLY A 270 -6.09 -14.49 -20.50
CA GLY A 270 -5.02 -14.79 -19.53
C GLY A 270 -3.73 -15.27 -20.18
N VAL A 271 -3.66 -15.34 -21.51
CA VAL A 271 -2.46 -15.74 -22.24
C VAL A 271 -1.37 -14.69 -22.07
N ILE A 272 -0.20 -15.13 -21.62
CA ILE A 272 1.03 -14.34 -21.59
C ILE A 272 1.58 -14.24 -23.01
N GLU A 273 1.48 -13.06 -23.60
CA GLU A 273 1.95 -12.78 -24.96
C GLU A 273 3.43 -12.41 -25.02
N ASP A 274 3.97 -11.88 -23.92
CA ASP A 274 5.36 -11.46 -23.79
C ASP A 274 5.79 -11.39 -22.32
N ALA A 275 7.10 -11.38 -22.09
CA ALA A 275 7.65 -11.19 -20.76
C ALA A 275 9.05 -10.58 -20.80
N TRP A 276 9.38 -9.80 -19.79
CA TRP A 276 10.72 -9.22 -19.60
C TRP A 276 11.26 -9.58 -18.22
N ALA A 277 12.50 -10.04 -18.16
CA ALA A 277 13.22 -10.28 -16.91
C ALA A 277 14.01 -9.04 -16.54
N LEU A 278 13.55 -8.34 -15.52
CA LEU A 278 14.19 -7.12 -15.02
C LEU A 278 15.51 -7.48 -14.35
N GLN A 279 16.54 -6.69 -14.60
CA GLN A 279 17.89 -6.91 -14.07
C GLN A 279 18.31 -5.74 -13.20
N GLY A 280 18.96 -6.04 -12.06
CA GLY A 280 19.48 -5.03 -11.15
C GLY A 280 18.42 -4.32 -10.32
N ILE A 281 17.21 -4.87 -10.25
CA ILE A 281 16.14 -4.41 -9.38
C ILE A 281 16.02 -5.36 -8.18
N LYS A 282 15.72 -4.80 -7.01
CA LYS A 282 15.47 -5.54 -5.77
C LYS A 282 14.07 -5.15 -5.30
N ASP A 283 13.26 -6.12 -4.88
CA ASP A 283 11.94 -5.92 -4.27
C ASP A 283 11.03 -4.93 -5.03
N PRO A 284 10.70 -5.21 -6.31
CA PRO A 284 9.83 -4.35 -7.09
C PRO A 284 8.39 -4.41 -6.56
N SER A 285 7.80 -3.24 -6.26
CA SER A 285 6.54 -3.12 -5.51
C SER A 285 5.35 -2.70 -6.35
N GLY A 286 5.54 -1.87 -7.39
CA GLY A 286 4.44 -1.29 -8.15
C GLY A 286 4.80 -1.03 -9.60
N LEU A 287 3.79 -0.95 -10.47
CA LEU A 287 3.97 -0.86 -11.92
C LEU A 287 3.01 0.15 -12.54
N ALA A 288 3.55 1.10 -13.30
CA ALA A 288 2.79 1.89 -14.26
C ALA A 288 3.41 1.72 -15.66
N VAL A 289 2.57 1.64 -16.69
CA VAL A 289 3.02 1.58 -18.09
C VAL A 289 2.56 2.81 -18.85
N ARG A 290 3.49 3.43 -19.57
CA ARG A 290 3.22 4.60 -20.42
C ARG A 290 4.12 4.54 -21.65
N ALA A 291 3.51 4.62 -22.84
CA ALA A 291 4.23 4.74 -24.11
C ALA A 291 5.32 3.67 -24.32
N GLY A 292 5.03 2.42 -23.95
CA GLY A 292 5.98 1.31 -24.07
C GLY A 292 7.12 1.33 -23.04
N GLU A 293 7.03 2.16 -22.00
CA GLU A 293 7.94 2.17 -20.86
C GLU A 293 7.21 1.68 -19.61
N ALA A 294 7.89 0.84 -18.83
CA ALA A 294 7.46 0.44 -17.50
C ALA A 294 8.17 1.29 -16.45
N PHE A 295 7.38 1.86 -15.55
CA PHE A 295 7.79 2.65 -14.41
C PHE A 295 7.56 1.81 -13.16
N VAL A 296 8.65 1.37 -12.52
CA VAL A 296 8.62 0.39 -11.44
C VAL A 296 9.08 1.03 -10.14
N THR A 297 8.22 1.00 -9.13
CA THR A 297 8.58 1.37 -7.76
C THR A 297 9.31 0.22 -7.09
N VAL A 298 10.19 0.57 -6.15
CA VAL A 298 10.98 -0.38 -5.38
C VAL A 298 10.70 -0.14 -3.91
N ASP A 299 10.36 -1.23 -3.22
CA ASP A 299 10.23 -1.22 -1.77
C ASP A 299 11.59 -0.90 -1.13
N HIS A 300 11.57 -0.16 -0.03
CA HIS A 300 12.79 0.19 0.71
C HIS A 300 12.50 0.45 2.18
N GLU A 301 13.54 0.25 2.98
CA GLU A 301 13.44 0.38 4.43
C GLU A 301 13.48 1.84 4.89
N TYR A 302 13.02 2.07 6.12
CA TYR A 302 12.90 3.40 6.73
C TYR A 302 14.16 4.27 6.73
N THR A 303 15.30 3.62 6.82
CA THR A 303 16.62 4.26 6.95
C THR A 303 17.34 4.36 5.61
N GLU A 304 16.76 3.78 4.56
CA GLU A 304 17.34 3.77 3.22
C GLU A 304 16.93 5.00 2.42
N PRO A 305 17.82 5.51 1.54
CA PRO A 305 17.43 6.51 0.56
C PRO A 305 16.32 5.98 -0.35
N ALA A 306 15.38 6.86 -0.73
CA ALA A 306 14.35 6.48 -1.70
C ALA A 306 15.01 6.03 -3.02
N PRO A 307 14.70 4.83 -3.54
CA PRO A 307 15.39 4.24 -4.69
C PRO A 307 15.05 4.94 -6.03
N GLY A 308 14.09 5.86 -6.03
CA GLY A 308 13.53 6.45 -7.23
C GLY A 308 12.62 5.47 -7.98
N LEU A 309 12.22 5.86 -9.19
CA LEU A 309 11.39 5.07 -10.08
C LEU A 309 12.28 4.48 -11.19
N GLN A 310 12.37 3.16 -11.25
CA GLN A 310 13.16 2.49 -12.30
C GLN A 310 12.36 2.43 -13.59
N VAL A 311 12.97 2.84 -14.71
CA VAL A 311 12.29 2.89 -16.01
C VAL A 311 12.87 1.82 -16.94
N PHE A 312 12.03 0.93 -17.44
CA PHE A 312 12.40 -0.14 -18.37
C PHE A 312 11.69 0.04 -19.70
N ALA A 313 12.40 -0.19 -20.80
CA ALA A 313 11.77 -0.26 -22.11
C ALA A 313 11.07 -1.62 -22.30
N LEU A 314 9.83 -1.60 -22.79
CA LEU A 314 9.02 -2.78 -23.14
C LEU A 314 9.03 -3.04 -24.66
N SER A 315 10.10 -2.64 -25.35
CA SER A 315 10.24 -2.84 -26.79
C SER A 315 10.44 -4.33 -27.13
N ARG A 316 9.72 -4.81 -28.15
CA ARG A 316 9.96 -6.12 -28.76
C ARG A 316 11.09 -6.00 -29.79
N PRO A 317 12.16 -6.82 -29.72
CA PRO A 317 13.22 -6.82 -30.73
C PRO A 317 12.71 -7.14 -32.15
N ASP A 318 11.58 -7.86 -32.28
CA ASP A 318 11.21 -8.56 -33.50
C ASP A 318 9.85 -8.13 -34.14
N ARG A 319 9.24 -7.01 -33.73
CA ARG A 319 7.94 -6.53 -34.27
C ARG A 319 7.98 -5.11 -34.88
N SER A 320 9.12 -4.69 -35.43
CA SER A 320 9.23 -3.44 -36.23
C SER A 320 8.76 -3.61 -37.66
#